data_AF-A0A535AZP0-F1
#
_entry.id   AF-A0A535AZP0-F1
#
_cell.length_a   1.000
_cell.length_b   1.000
_cell.length_c   1.000
_cell.angle_alpha   90.00
_cell.angle_beta   90.00
_cell.angle_gamma   90.00
#
_symmetry.space_group_name_H-M   'P 1'
#
loop_
_entity.id
_entity.type
_entity.pdbx_description
1 polymer ?
#
loop_
_entity_poly.entity_id
_entity_poly.type
_entity_poly.pdbx_seq_one_letter_code
_entity_poly.pdbx_strand_id
1 'polypeptide(L)'
;MTAPKGPRIRIVQESKATGETAALYGEIRSVFGFPMVPDIMKLASTRPDFLRVLLEGYKAMFSGGHLPRQVKEMIATVVSKANSCAY
;
A
#
# COMPACT_ATOMS: atom_id res chain seq x y z
N MET A 1 11.45 12.84 -20.36
CA MET A 1 10.40 12.40 -19.43
C MET A 1 10.56 13.19 -18.15
N THR A 2 9.63 14.09 -17.83
CA THR A 2 9.66 14.87 -16.58
C THR A 2 9.42 13.95 -15.39
N ALA A 3 10.23 14.07 -14.33
CA ALA A 3 10.07 13.27 -13.11
C ALA A 3 8.65 13.43 -12.54
N PRO A 4 8.05 12.36 -11.98
CA PRO A 4 6.71 12.45 -11.39
C PRO A 4 6.70 13.46 -10.25
N LYS A 5 5.70 14.33 -10.24
CA LYS A 5 5.45 15.28 -9.15
C LYS A 5 5.17 14.46 -7.89
N GLY A 6 5.88 14.76 -6.80
CA GLY A 6 5.68 14.10 -5.51
C GLY A 6 4.23 14.18 -5.01
N PRO A 7 3.87 13.38 -3.98
CA PRO A 7 2.50 13.32 -3.49
C PRO A 7 2.01 14.70 -3.04
N ARG A 8 0.74 15.02 -3.33
CA ARG A 8 0.11 16.31 -2.96
C ARG A 8 -0.30 16.37 -1.48
N ILE A 9 0.06 15.36 -0.70
CA ILE A 9 -0.28 15.21 0.71
C ILE A 9 0.99 14.97 1.53
N ARG A 10 0.93 15.30 2.81
CA ARG A 10 2.02 15.01 3.74
C ARG A 10 2.08 13.51 4.01
N ILE A 11 3.28 12.95 3.92
CA ILE A 11 3.57 11.56 4.25
C ILE A 11 4.61 11.49 5.38
N VAL A 12 4.45 10.53 6.28
CA VAL A 12 5.42 10.21 7.33
C VAL A 12 6.42 9.21 6.75
N GLN A 13 7.67 9.64 6.63
CA GLN A 13 8.76 8.75 6.20
C GLN A 13 8.99 7.64 7.23
N GLU A 14 9.42 6.47 6.78
CA GLU A 14 9.62 5.30 7.66
C GLU A 14 10.57 5.60 8.82
N SER A 15 11.65 6.35 8.57
CA SER A 15 12.62 6.77 9.59
C SER A 15 12.07 7.75 10.63
N LYS A 16 10.91 8.37 10.35
CA LYS A 16 10.25 9.34 11.23
C LYS A 16 8.93 8.81 11.80
N ALA A 17 8.54 7.60 11.44
CA ALA A 17 7.33 6.99 11.95
C ALA A 17 7.51 6.67 13.44
N THR A 18 6.49 7.00 14.23
CA THR A 18 6.44 6.73 15.67
C THR A 18 5.05 6.21 16.03
N GLY A 19 4.90 5.64 17.23
CA GLY A 19 3.63 5.14 17.74
C GLY A 19 2.95 4.16 16.78
N GLU A 20 1.65 4.35 16.57
CA GLU A 20 0.82 3.44 15.78
C GLU A 20 1.23 3.36 14.31
N THR A 21 1.60 4.47 13.67
CA THR A 21 2.05 4.46 12.28
C THR A 21 3.30 3.61 12.11
N ALA A 22 4.23 3.62 13.08
CA ALA A 22 5.43 2.78 13.03
C ALA A 22 5.09 1.28 13.17
N ALA A 23 4.15 0.95 14.05
CA ALA A 23 3.67 -0.43 14.21
C ALA A 23 3.02 -0.95 12.91
N LEU A 24 2.12 -0.16 12.32
CA LEU A 24 1.48 -0.49 11.03
C LEU A 24 2.50 -0.62 9.90
N TYR A 25 3.54 0.22 9.86
CA TYR A 25 4.62 0.09 8.88
C TYR A 25 5.39 -1.23 9.03
N GLY A 26 5.63 -1.68 10.26
CA GLY A 26 6.22 -2.99 10.53
C GLY A 26 5.36 -4.13 9.97
N GLU A 27 4.06 -4.07 10.22
CA GLU A 27 3.11 -5.05 9.74
C GLU A 27 3.00 -5.06 8.21
N ILE A 28 2.94 -3.88 7.57
CA ILE A 28 2.91 -3.74 6.12
C ILE A 28 4.13 -4.43 5.48
N ARG A 29 5.34 -4.24 6.03
CA ARG A 29 6.53 -4.94 5.51
C ARG A 29 6.38 -6.46 5.58
N SER A 30 5.84 -6.97 6.68
CA SER A 30 5.60 -8.41 6.84
C SER A 30 4.57 -8.94 5.84
N VAL A 31 3.48 -8.21 5.62
CA VAL A 31 2.39 -8.62 4.71
C VAL A 31 2.82 -8.58 3.25
N PHE A 32 3.54 -7.54 2.85
CA PHE A 32 3.97 -7.36 1.46
C PHE A 32 5.25 -8.16 1.12
N GLY A 33 6.05 -8.52 2.13
CA GLY A 33 7.32 -9.23 1.94
C GLY A 33 8.44 -8.34 1.41
N PHE A 34 8.28 -7.01 1.48
CA PHE A 34 9.28 -6.04 1.06
C PHE A 34 9.96 -5.38 2.27
N PRO A 35 11.26 -5.04 2.17
CA PRO A 35 11.94 -4.30 3.23
C PRO A 35 11.47 -2.85 3.38
N MET A 36 10.69 -2.33 2.43
CA MET A 36 10.13 -0.97 2.44
C MET A 36 8.60 -1.00 2.44
N VAL A 37 8.00 0.06 2.97
CA VAL A 37 6.55 0.28 2.90
C VAL A 37 6.19 0.85 1.51
N PRO A 38 5.22 0.28 0.77
CA PRO A 38 4.76 0.83 -0.51
C PRO A 38 4.22 2.26 -0.38
N ASP A 39 4.45 3.12 -1.39
CA ASP A 39 4.07 4.54 -1.29
C ASP A 39 2.56 4.74 -1.14
N ILE A 40 1.74 3.89 -1.76
CA ILE A 40 0.27 3.92 -1.59
C ILE A 40 -0.15 3.79 -0.12
N MET A 41 0.57 3.00 0.68
CA MET A 41 0.31 2.90 2.12
C MET A 41 0.82 4.13 2.87
N LYS A 42 1.99 4.68 2.47
CA LYS A 42 2.53 5.92 3.04
C LYS A 42 1.60 7.12 2.86
N LEU A 43 0.73 7.12 1.84
CA LEU A 43 -0.27 8.18 1.65
C LEU A 43 -1.21 8.34 2.85
N ALA A 44 -1.56 7.24 3.54
CA ALA A 44 -2.44 7.28 4.71
C ALA A 44 -1.70 7.42 6.05
N SER A 45 -0.37 7.61 6.03
CA SER A 45 0.48 7.58 7.23
C SER A 45 0.21 8.66 8.28
N THR A 46 -0.41 9.77 7.89
CA THR A 46 -0.85 10.83 8.81
C THR A 46 -2.16 10.49 9.53
N ARG A 47 -2.82 9.39 9.14
CA ARG A 47 -4.10 8.89 9.65
C ARG A 47 -4.00 7.39 9.93
N PRO A 48 -3.40 6.98 11.07
CA PRO A 48 -3.17 5.57 11.38
C PRO A 48 -4.47 4.77 11.49
N ASP A 49 -5.57 5.42 11.89
CA ASP A 49 -6.92 4.88 11.84
C ASP A 49 -7.29 4.37 10.44
N PHE A 50 -7.04 5.20 9.43
CA PHE A 50 -7.33 4.89 8.03
C PHE A 50 -6.30 3.94 7.42
N LEU A 51 -5.02 4.09 7.75
CA LEU A 51 -3.96 3.20 7.29
C LEU A 51 -4.24 1.73 7.65
N ARG A 52 -4.75 1.48 8.86
CA ARG A 52 -5.16 0.13 9.29
C ARG A 52 -6.28 -0.43 8.41
N VAL A 53 -7.29 0.38 8.09
CA VAL A 53 -8.40 -0.03 7.22
C VAL A 53 -7.88 -0.39 5.82
N LEU A 54 -6.93 0.40 5.29
CA LEU A 54 -6.28 0.09 4.00
C LEU A 54 -5.51 -1.23 4.04
N LEU A 55 -4.76 -1.48 5.12
CA LEU A 55 -4.02 -2.72 5.30
C LEU A 55 -4.96 -3.93 5.40
N GLU A 56 -6.02 -3.84 6.20
CA GLU A 56 -7.01 -4.92 6.32
C GLU A 56 -7.76 -5.16 5.01
N GLY A 57 -8.12 -4.10 4.28
CA GLY A 57 -8.68 -4.21 2.94
C GLY A 57 -7.74 -4.93 1.98
N TYR A 58 -6.44 -4.61 2.01
CA TYR A 58 -5.43 -5.30 1.22
C TYR A 58 -5.35 -6.79 1.56
N LYS A 59 -5.26 -7.14 2.84
CA LYS A 59 -5.25 -8.54 3.29
C LYS A 59 -6.51 -9.27 2.86
N ALA A 60 -7.69 -8.67 3.04
CA ALA A 60 -8.96 -9.29 2.64
C ALA A 60 -9.00 -9.59 1.13
N MET A 61 -8.41 -8.71 0.30
CA MET A 61 -8.32 -8.94 -1.14
C MET A 61 -7.27 -9.99 -1.50
N PHE A 62 -6.07 -9.96 -0.92
CA PHE A 62 -4.92 -10.74 -1.41
C PHE A 62 -4.57 -11.98 -0.59
N SER A 63 -4.96 -12.05 0.68
CA SER A 63 -4.68 -13.17 1.59
C SER A 63 -5.82 -14.20 1.58
N GLY A 64 -5.62 -15.33 0.90
CA GLY A 64 -6.55 -16.47 0.92
C GLY A 64 -7.67 -16.41 -0.13
N GLY A 65 -8.77 -17.13 0.08
CA GLY A 65 -9.90 -17.24 -0.86
C GLY A 65 -9.69 -18.24 -2.00
N HIS A 66 -10.66 -18.31 -2.92
CA HIS A 66 -10.69 -19.32 -3.99
C HIS A 66 -9.70 -19.05 -5.14
N LEU A 67 -9.33 -17.78 -5.36
CA LEU A 67 -8.41 -17.41 -6.43
C LEU A 67 -6.96 -17.40 -5.93
N PRO A 68 -6.03 -18.07 -6.64
CA PRO A 68 -4.62 -17.94 -6.38
C PRO A 68 -4.16 -16.48 -6.47
N ARG A 69 -3.12 -16.13 -5.71
CA ARG A 69 -2.60 -14.75 -5.67
C ARG A 69 -2.27 -14.22 -7.08
N GLN A 70 -1.65 -15.04 -7.93
CA GLN A 70 -1.26 -14.65 -9.28
C GLN A 70 -2.46 -14.19 -10.14
N VAL A 71 -3.63 -14.81 -9.96
CA VAL A 71 -4.85 -14.42 -10.68
C VAL A 71 -5.35 -13.07 -10.18
N LYS A 72 -5.29 -12.82 -8.87
CA LYS A 72 -5.67 -11.54 -8.28
C LYS A 72 -4.77 -10.40 -8.77
N GLU A 73 -3.46 -10.65 -8.82
CA GLU A 73 -2.49 -9.68 -9.36
C GLU A 73 -2.74 -9.41 -10.86
N MET A 74 -3.13 -10.44 -11.64
CA MET A 74 -3.52 -10.29 -13.04
C MET A 74 -4.76 -9.40 -13.19
N ILE A 75 -5.80 -9.63 -12.39
CA ILE A 75 -7.01 -8.79 -12.37
C ILE A 75 -6.64 -7.34 -12.02
N ALA A 76 -5.85 -7.13 -10.96
CA ALA A 76 -5.39 -5.80 -10.56
C ALA A 76 -4.63 -5.10 -11.70
N THR A 77 -3.75 -5.82 -12.40
CA THR A 77 -2.98 -5.30 -13.53
C THR A 77 -3.87 -4.87 -14.70
N VAL A 78 -4.85 -5.70 -15.08
CA VAL A 78 -5.79 -5.36 -16.16
C VAL A 78 -6.64 -4.14 -15.79
N VAL A 79 -7.14 -4.08 -14.55
CA VAL A 79 -7.92 -2.94 -14.06
C VAL A 79 -7.08 -1.66 -14.03
N SER A 80 -5.84 -1.71 -13.58
CA SER A 80 -4.92 -0.55 -13.61
C SER A 80 -4.67 -0.07 -15.03
N LYS A 81 -4.45 -1.00 -15.98
CA LYS A 81 -4.27 -0.66 -17.39
C LYS A 81 -5.52 -0.02 -17.99
N ALA A 82 -6.71 -0.56 -17.71
CA ALA A 82 -7.98 -0.02 -18.19
C ALA A 82 -8.25 1.40 -17.66
N ASN A 83 -7.80 1.69 -16.43
CA ASN A 83 -7.96 3.00 -15.79
C ASN A 83 -6.78 3.96 -16.05
N SER A 84 -5.81 3.60 -16.88
CA SER A 84 -4.58 4.39 -17.08
C SER A 84 -3.86 4.75 -15.77
N CYS A 85 -3.92 3.86 -14.78
CA CYS A 85 -3.21 4.02 -13.51
C CYS A 85 -1.73 3.64 -13.73
N ALA A 86 -0.84 4.64 -13.67
CA ALA A 86 0.58 4.49 -14.04
C ALA A 86 1.52 4.33 -12.83
N TYR A 87 0.98 4.29 -11.61
CA TYR A 87 1.72 3.95 -10.39
C TYR A 87 1.97 2.44 -10.34
#